data_AF-A0A382LK10-F1
#
_entry.id   AF-A0A382LK10-F1
#
_cell.length_a   1.000
_cell.length_b   1.000
_cell.length_c   1.000
_cell.angle_alpha   90.00
_cell.angle_beta   90.00
_cell.angle_gamma   90.00
#
_symmetry.space_group_name_H-M   'P 1'
#
loop_
_entity.id
_entity.type
_entity.pdbx_description
1 polymer ?
#
loop_
_entity_poly.entity_id
_entity_poly.type
_entity_poly.pdbx_seq_one_letter_code
_entity_poly.pdbx_strand_id
1 'polypeptide(L)'
;MPKPPKDITKYSAGDLAKYSLHGSPKYAYAEFLYMDDTYSGVNSGNIKGPDGRIHDEHQKPTAVYMTVIGPEPGGFLYPKGAFYVGHDRVNAVGDVVMGWAGTARLVTYDKKEAIQYIKKFGKASIQKKVIDKGSKGWNQWPPTYDLTGDFKGQGKGSKIKKISSLDQAK
;
A
#
# COMPACT_ATOMS: atom_id res chain seq x y z
N MET A 1 -24.21 9.14 -7.53
CA MET A 1 -22.78 9.52 -7.61
C MET A 1 -22.37 9.52 -9.08
N PRO A 2 -21.56 10.50 -9.52
CA PRO A 2 -20.99 10.46 -10.87
C PRO A 2 -20.21 9.16 -11.05
N LYS A 3 -20.31 8.57 -12.25
CA LYS A 3 -19.55 7.38 -12.60
C LYS A 3 -18.06 7.74 -12.55
N PRO A 4 -17.20 6.91 -11.92
CA PRO A 4 -15.77 7.21 -11.90
C PRO A 4 -15.25 7.35 -13.34
N PRO A 5 -14.31 8.28 -13.58
CA PRO A 5 -13.81 8.58 -14.93
C PRO A 5 -13.07 7.39 -15.56
N LYS A 6 -12.70 6.41 -14.73
CA LYS A 6 -12.02 5.17 -15.11
C LYS A 6 -12.51 4.02 -14.23
N ASP A 7 -12.45 2.80 -14.75
CA ASP A 7 -12.63 1.58 -13.96
C ASP A 7 -11.62 1.53 -12.80
N ILE A 8 -12.13 1.56 -11.57
CA ILE A 8 -11.35 1.61 -10.32
C ILE A 8 -10.48 0.37 -10.10
N THR A 9 -10.65 -0.69 -10.89
CA THR A 9 -9.81 -1.90 -10.86
C THR A 9 -8.66 -1.89 -11.88
N LYS A 10 -8.54 -0.83 -12.69
CA LYS A 10 -7.58 -0.72 -13.79
C LYS A 10 -6.60 0.46 -13.65
N TYR A 11 -6.36 0.93 -12.44
CA TYR A 11 -5.43 2.03 -12.21
C TYR A 11 -3.99 1.56 -12.38
N SER A 12 -3.22 2.38 -13.09
CA SER A 12 -1.78 2.21 -13.29
C SER A 12 -1.01 2.92 -12.19
N ALA A 13 0.30 2.67 -12.11
CA ALA A 13 1.21 3.42 -11.26
C ALA A 13 1.11 4.94 -11.50
N GLY A 14 0.91 5.38 -12.75
CA GLY A 14 0.75 6.80 -13.09
C GLY A 14 -0.56 7.40 -12.56
N ASP A 15 -1.65 6.63 -12.55
CA ASP A 15 -2.94 7.09 -12.00
C ASP A 15 -2.85 7.28 -10.49
N LEU A 16 -2.12 6.40 -9.79
CA LEU A 16 -1.95 6.44 -8.33
C LEU A 16 -1.01 7.58 -7.86
N ALA A 17 -0.11 8.05 -8.71
CA ALA A 17 0.85 9.10 -8.37
C ALA A 17 0.22 10.48 -8.09
N LYS A 18 -1.06 10.68 -8.41
CA LYS A 18 -1.74 11.99 -8.36
C LYS A 18 -1.90 12.60 -6.95
N TYR A 19 -1.81 11.80 -5.88
CA TYR A 19 -1.92 12.25 -4.47
C TYR A 19 -0.62 12.12 -3.68
N SER A 20 0.50 12.03 -4.38
CA SER A 20 1.83 12.20 -3.82
C SER A 20 2.02 13.63 -3.26
N LEU A 21 1.46 13.91 -2.08
CA LEU A 21 1.49 15.25 -1.46
C LEU A 21 2.85 15.64 -0.86
N HIS A 22 3.82 14.71 -0.82
CA HIS A 22 5.17 14.97 -0.34
C HIS A 22 6.21 14.48 -1.35
N GLY A 23 6.64 15.37 -2.27
CA GLY A 23 7.85 15.15 -3.06
C GLY A 23 7.94 13.81 -3.80
N SER A 24 6.91 13.46 -4.57
CA SER A 24 6.90 12.37 -5.57
C SER A 24 7.56 11.04 -5.14
N PRO A 25 6.94 10.25 -4.25
CA PRO A 25 6.98 8.80 -4.39
C PRO A 25 6.75 8.41 -5.85
N LYS A 26 7.80 7.91 -6.48
CA LYS A 26 7.74 7.37 -7.85
C LYS A 26 7.10 6.01 -7.76
N TYR A 27 5.81 5.94 -8.07
CA TYR A 27 5.14 4.67 -8.29
C TYR A 27 5.78 3.98 -9.49
N ALA A 28 6.53 2.92 -9.23
CA ALA A 28 7.25 2.15 -10.23
C ALA A 28 6.42 0.99 -10.78
N TYR A 29 5.45 0.51 -10.00
CA TYR A 29 4.53 -0.57 -10.37
C TYR A 29 3.28 -0.51 -9.50
N ALA A 30 2.15 -0.97 -10.03
CA ALA A 30 0.91 -1.13 -9.29
C ALA A 30 0.17 -2.39 -9.78
N GLU A 31 -0.42 -3.13 -8.85
CA GLU A 31 -1.23 -4.31 -9.13
C GLU A 31 -2.55 -4.19 -8.36
N PHE A 32 -3.68 -4.29 -9.06
CA PHE A 32 -4.98 -4.42 -8.41
C PHE A 32 -5.03 -5.75 -7.65
N LEU A 33 -5.47 -5.70 -6.40
CA LEU A 33 -5.58 -6.90 -5.57
C LEU A 33 -7.02 -7.39 -5.50
N TYR A 34 -7.90 -6.58 -4.92
CA TYR A 34 -9.31 -6.92 -4.68
C TYR A 34 -10.11 -5.68 -4.26
N MET A 35 -11.43 -5.82 -4.26
CA MET A 35 -12.36 -4.86 -3.68
C MET A 35 -12.53 -5.14 -2.18
N ASP A 36 -12.15 -4.20 -1.32
CA ASP A 36 -12.30 -4.29 0.13
C ASP A 36 -13.65 -3.73 0.56
N ASP A 37 -14.60 -4.65 0.74
CA ASP A 37 -15.98 -4.44 1.17
C ASP A 37 -16.18 -4.58 2.68
N THR A 38 -15.09 -4.75 3.44
CA THR A 38 -15.14 -4.72 4.91
C THR A 38 -15.56 -3.34 5.40
N TYR A 39 -16.03 -3.25 6.66
CA TYR A 39 -16.30 -1.96 7.29
C TYR A 39 -15.11 -1.00 7.18
N SER A 40 -13.89 -1.49 7.41
CA SER A 40 -12.67 -0.69 7.26
C SER A 40 -12.43 -0.27 5.82
N GLY A 41 -12.68 -1.14 4.84
CA GLY A 41 -12.51 -0.85 3.42
C GLY A 41 -13.48 0.20 2.89
N VAL A 42 -14.72 0.16 3.36
CA VAL A 42 -15.77 1.14 3.06
C VAL A 42 -15.44 2.50 3.69
N ASN A 43 -15.09 2.53 4.97
CA ASN A 43 -14.76 3.78 5.69
C ASN A 43 -13.39 4.38 5.30
N SER A 44 -12.46 3.58 4.77
CA SER A 44 -11.20 4.12 4.22
C SER A 44 -11.43 4.92 2.94
N GLY A 45 -12.56 4.69 2.27
CA GLY A 45 -12.96 5.37 1.04
C GLY A 45 -13.55 6.76 1.21
N ASN A 46 -13.71 7.21 2.47
CA ASN A 46 -14.39 8.44 2.91
C ASN A 46 -14.68 9.43 1.78
N ILE A 47 -15.84 9.24 1.16
CA ILE A 47 -16.35 10.13 0.12
C ILE A 47 -16.83 11.41 0.81
N LYS A 48 -16.17 12.52 0.49
CA LYS A 48 -16.53 13.85 0.99
C LYS A 48 -17.51 14.51 0.03
N GLY A 49 -18.56 15.11 0.58
CA GLY A 49 -19.52 15.90 -0.17
C GLY A 49 -18.95 17.27 -0.56
N PRO A 50 -19.70 18.06 -1.34
CA PRO A 50 -19.34 19.44 -1.66
C PRO A 50 -19.16 20.35 -0.43
N ASP A 51 -19.75 19.99 0.70
CA ASP A 51 -19.63 20.67 2.00
C ASP A 51 -18.40 20.22 2.82
N GLY A 52 -17.59 19.31 2.26
CA GLY A 52 -16.40 18.76 2.90
C GLY A 52 -16.64 17.71 3.97
N ARG A 53 -17.91 17.34 4.26
CA ARG A 53 -18.27 16.32 5.25
C ARG A 53 -18.25 14.92 4.64
N ILE A 54 -18.05 13.91 5.47
CA ILE A 54 -18.15 12.50 5.05
C ILE A 54 -19.63 12.14 4.91
N HIS A 55 -20.01 11.58 3.76
CA HIS A 55 -21.37 11.09 3.51
C HIS A 55 -21.39 9.57 3.71
N ASP A 56 -21.77 9.11 4.90
CA ASP A 56 -21.78 7.69 5.26
C ASP A 56 -22.66 6.86 4.32
N GLU A 57 -23.79 7.42 3.89
CA GLU A 57 -24.75 6.82 2.95
C GLU A 57 -24.17 6.60 1.54
N HIS A 58 -23.04 7.23 1.24
CA HIS A 58 -22.34 7.13 -0.03
C HIS A 58 -21.06 6.30 0.07
N GLN A 59 -20.65 5.84 1.25
CA GLN A 59 -19.48 5.00 1.38
C GLN A 59 -19.67 3.68 0.64
N LYS A 60 -18.62 3.26 -0.05
CA LYS A 60 -18.60 2.06 -0.90
C LYS A 60 -17.27 1.34 -0.73
N PRO A 61 -17.22 0.04 -1.07
CA PRO A 61 -15.97 -0.71 -1.10
C PRO A 61 -14.88 0.05 -1.88
N THR A 62 -13.65 -0.05 -1.40
CA THR A 62 -12.48 0.54 -2.06
C THR A 62 -11.73 -0.52 -2.86
N ALA A 63 -11.21 -0.16 -4.02
CA ALA A 63 -10.26 -0.99 -4.74
C ALA A 63 -8.90 -0.90 -4.04
N VAL A 64 -8.31 -2.03 -3.67
CA VAL A 64 -6.99 -2.10 -3.05
C VAL A 64 -5.94 -2.46 -4.09
N TYR A 65 -4.85 -1.72 -4.10
CA TYR A 65 -3.67 -1.94 -4.94
C TYR A 65 -2.46 -2.26 -4.06
N MET A 66 -1.58 -3.13 -4.55
CA MET A 66 -0.19 -3.16 -4.07
C MET A 66 0.68 -2.36 -5.01
N THR A 67 1.61 -1.60 -4.45
CA THR A 67 2.42 -0.65 -5.19
C THR A 67 3.89 -0.85 -4.89
N VAL A 68 4.74 -0.73 -5.92
CA VAL A 68 6.18 -0.54 -5.73
C VAL A 68 6.45 0.94 -5.79
N ILE A 69 7.04 1.49 -4.74
CA ILE A 69 7.32 2.91 -4.60
C ILE A 69 8.83 3.10 -4.47
N GLY A 70 9.37 4.07 -5.19
CA GLY A 70 10.79 4.42 -5.19
C GLY A 70 11.35 4.66 -6.61
N PRO A 71 12.65 4.96 -6.76
CA PRO A 71 13.65 4.95 -5.70
C PRO A 71 13.42 6.09 -4.70
N GLU A 72 13.56 5.78 -3.42
CA GLU A 72 13.40 6.72 -2.33
C GLU A 72 14.48 7.82 -2.37
N PRO A 73 14.13 9.10 -2.15
CA PRO A 73 15.11 10.18 -2.05
C PRO A 73 15.99 10.04 -0.80
N GLY A 74 15.58 9.20 0.15
CA GLY A 74 16.21 9.00 1.46
C GLY A 74 15.47 9.78 2.53
N GLY A 75 15.16 9.11 3.65
CA GLY A 75 14.43 9.72 4.74
C GLY A 75 14.43 8.86 6.01
N PHE A 76 13.52 9.20 6.92
CA PHE A 76 13.42 8.53 8.22
C PHE A 76 13.02 7.05 8.11
N LEU A 77 12.11 6.72 7.17
CA LEU A 77 11.53 5.38 7.06
C LEU A 77 12.33 4.45 6.15
N TYR A 78 12.85 4.97 5.03
CA TYR A 78 13.50 4.17 3.99
C TYR A 78 14.81 4.84 3.53
N PRO A 79 15.88 4.06 3.27
CA PRO A 79 17.14 4.60 2.81
C PRO A 79 17.05 5.09 1.36
N LYS A 80 17.94 6.03 1.02
CA LYS A 80 18.05 6.58 -0.33
C LYS A 80 18.32 5.47 -1.35
N GLY A 81 17.59 5.49 -2.46
CA GLY A 81 17.74 4.55 -3.57
C GLY A 81 16.95 3.26 -3.42
N ALA A 82 16.33 2.99 -2.27
CA ALA A 82 15.53 1.79 -2.08
C ALA A 82 14.14 1.89 -2.73
N PHE A 83 13.58 0.73 -3.03
CA PHE A 83 12.19 0.51 -3.38
C PHE A 83 11.48 -0.19 -2.23
N TYR A 84 10.21 0.12 -2.03
CA TYR A 84 9.38 -0.56 -1.04
C TYR A 84 8.01 -0.92 -1.60
N VAL A 85 7.39 -1.94 -1.01
CA VAL A 85 6.07 -2.43 -1.38
C VAL A 85 5.02 -1.90 -0.41
N GLY A 86 4.12 -1.04 -0.90
CA GLY A 86 3.02 -0.46 -0.14
C GLY A 86 1.65 -0.93 -0.63
N HIS A 87 0.61 -0.31 -0.06
CA HIS A 87 -0.77 -0.45 -0.50
C HIS A 87 -1.37 0.91 -0.80
N ASP A 88 -2.17 0.99 -1.86
CA ASP A 88 -2.99 2.14 -2.21
C ASP A 88 -4.45 1.78 -2.36
N ARG A 89 -5.33 2.78 -2.27
CA ARG A 89 -6.77 2.59 -2.38
C ARG A 89 -7.37 3.57 -3.37
N VAL A 90 -8.40 3.11 -4.08
CA VAL A 90 -9.23 3.95 -4.94
C VAL A 90 -10.68 3.79 -4.50
N ASN A 91 -11.34 4.90 -4.18
CA ASN A 91 -12.73 4.87 -3.77
C ASN A 91 -13.68 4.77 -4.97
N ALA A 92 -14.97 4.60 -4.71
CA ALA A 92 -15.96 4.35 -5.76
C ALA A 92 -16.21 5.52 -6.73
N VAL A 93 -15.78 6.74 -6.38
CA VAL A 93 -15.84 7.90 -7.29
C VAL A 93 -14.55 8.08 -8.10
N GLY A 94 -13.56 7.20 -7.91
CA GLY A 94 -12.31 7.19 -8.65
C GLY A 94 -11.21 8.05 -8.03
N ASP A 95 -11.40 8.54 -6.81
CA ASP A 95 -10.36 9.26 -6.09
C ASP A 95 -9.38 8.25 -5.49
N VAL A 96 -8.09 8.52 -5.70
CA VAL A 96 -7.04 7.80 -4.99
C VAL A 96 -7.07 8.31 -3.56
N VAL A 97 -7.52 7.45 -2.66
CA VAL A 97 -7.48 7.71 -1.23
C VAL A 97 -6.19 7.07 -0.73
N MET A 98 -5.33 7.85 -0.09
CA MET A 98 -4.03 7.40 0.39
C MET A 98 -4.21 6.03 1.04
N GLY A 99 -3.57 5.02 0.47
CA GLY A 99 -3.64 3.71 1.05
C GLY A 99 -2.99 3.72 2.41
N TRP A 100 -3.42 2.76 3.20
CA TRP A 100 -2.85 2.56 4.48
C TRP A 100 -1.34 2.34 4.34
N ALA A 101 -0.53 3.20 4.98
CA ALA A 101 0.85 2.87 5.30
C ALA A 101 0.87 1.77 6.37
N GLY A 102 0.15 0.67 6.13
CA GLY A 102 0.51 -0.61 6.69
C GLY A 102 1.95 -0.85 6.30
N THR A 103 2.75 -1.20 7.29
CA THR A 103 4.19 -1.26 7.21
C THR A 103 4.63 -1.99 5.93
N ALA A 104 5.41 -1.31 5.07
CA ALA A 104 5.78 -1.83 3.76
C ALA A 104 6.25 -3.28 3.85
N ARG A 105 5.78 -4.10 2.94
CA ARG A 105 5.95 -5.55 3.10
C ARG A 105 7.37 -6.01 2.79
N LEU A 106 7.99 -5.34 1.83
CA LEU A 106 9.37 -5.54 1.43
C LEU A 106 10.02 -4.18 1.20
N VAL A 107 11.26 -4.01 1.65
CA VAL A 107 12.15 -2.94 1.20
C VAL A 107 13.40 -3.60 0.61
N THR A 108 13.82 -3.13 -0.57
CA THR A 108 14.93 -3.69 -1.36
C THR A 108 15.58 -2.59 -2.20
N TYR A 109 16.83 -2.76 -2.62
CA TYR A 109 17.46 -1.90 -3.64
C TYR A 109 17.16 -2.35 -5.08
N ASP A 110 16.58 -3.54 -5.27
CA ASP A 110 16.20 -4.04 -6.59
C ASP A 110 14.68 -3.94 -6.83
N LYS A 111 14.30 -3.07 -7.77
CA LYS A 111 12.91 -2.94 -8.24
C LYS A 111 12.31 -4.28 -8.68
N LYS A 112 13.09 -5.17 -9.31
CA LYS A 112 12.61 -6.48 -9.78
C LYS A 112 12.20 -7.37 -8.61
N GLU A 113 12.94 -7.36 -7.51
CA GLU A 113 12.58 -8.10 -6.29
C GLU A 113 11.26 -7.58 -5.71
N ALA A 114 11.05 -6.25 -5.67
CA ALA A 114 9.80 -5.65 -5.20
C ALA A 114 8.60 -6.08 -6.05
N ILE A 115 8.75 -6.12 -7.39
CA ILE A 115 7.70 -6.60 -8.29
C ILE A 115 7.46 -8.11 -8.10
N GLN A 116 8.51 -8.91 -7.96
CA GLN A 116 8.39 -10.35 -7.69
C GLN A 116 7.68 -10.63 -6.37
N TYR A 117 7.92 -9.81 -5.34
CA TYR A 117 7.21 -9.89 -4.08
C TYR A 117 5.71 -9.71 -4.27
N ILE A 118 5.27 -8.68 -5.00
CA ILE A 118 3.85 -8.48 -5.31
C ILE A 118 3.28 -9.67 -6.07
N LYS A 119 4.00 -10.23 -7.05
CA LYS A 119 3.54 -11.42 -7.77
C LYS A 119 3.39 -12.65 -6.88
N LYS A 120 4.28 -12.82 -5.89
CA LYS A 120 4.28 -13.98 -4.97
C LYS A 120 3.22 -13.84 -3.87
N PHE A 121 3.11 -12.66 -3.27
CA PHE A 121 2.31 -12.43 -2.07
C PHE A 121 1.06 -11.57 -2.29
N GLY A 122 0.91 -10.94 -3.46
CA GLY A 122 -0.23 -10.07 -3.79
C GLY A 122 -1.54 -10.80 -4.04
N LYS A 123 -1.60 -12.13 -3.92
CA LYS A 123 -2.87 -12.86 -4.03
C LYS A 123 -3.87 -12.33 -3.00
N ALA A 124 -5.10 -12.05 -3.43
CA ALA A 124 -6.15 -11.49 -2.57
C ALA A 124 -6.36 -12.30 -1.27
N SER A 125 -6.28 -13.63 -1.33
CA SER A 125 -6.42 -14.50 -0.14
C SER A 125 -5.31 -14.31 0.91
N ILE A 126 -4.11 -13.91 0.49
CA ILE A 126 -2.98 -13.59 1.37
C ILE A 126 -3.18 -12.20 1.96
N GLN A 127 -3.51 -11.23 1.10
CA GLN A 127 -3.63 -9.82 1.49
C GLN A 127 -4.84 -9.56 2.40
N LYS A 128 -5.98 -10.23 2.17
CA LYS A 128 -7.13 -10.20 3.08
C LYS A 128 -6.74 -10.64 4.50
N LYS A 129 -6.04 -11.77 4.62
CA LYS A 129 -5.55 -12.27 5.93
C LYS A 129 -4.60 -11.29 6.62
N VAL A 130 -3.78 -10.59 5.85
CA VAL A 130 -2.87 -9.56 6.37
C VAL A 130 -3.65 -8.36 6.91
N ILE A 131 -4.62 -7.86 6.16
CA ILE A 131 -5.46 -6.72 6.54
C ILE A 131 -6.33 -7.07 7.75
N ASP A 132 -6.92 -8.27 7.77
CA ASP A 132 -7.73 -8.78 8.89
C ASP A 132 -6.94 -8.95 10.19
N LYS A 133 -5.64 -9.28 10.11
CA LYS A 133 -4.79 -9.33 11.31
C LYS A 133 -4.56 -7.92 11.87
N GLY A 134 -4.33 -6.97 10.98
CA GLY A 134 -3.98 -5.63 11.38
C GLY A 134 -5.15 -4.74 11.80
N SER A 135 -6.38 -5.07 11.40
CA SER A 135 -7.59 -4.45 11.96
C SER A 135 -7.76 -4.74 13.46
N LYS A 136 -7.06 -5.75 13.99
CA LYS A 136 -7.01 -6.08 15.43
C LYS A 136 -5.99 -5.25 16.23
N GLY A 137 -5.39 -4.22 15.62
CA GLY A 137 -4.49 -3.27 16.27
C GLY A 137 -3.04 -3.37 15.82
N TRP A 138 -2.28 -2.28 16.02
CA TRP A 138 -0.89 -2.12 15.52
C TRP A 138 0.05 -3.27 15.93
N ASN A 139 -0.12 -3.82 17.13
CA ASN A 139 0.74 -4.90 17.65
C ASN A 139 0.45 -6.29 17.04
N GLN A 140 -0.66 -6.44 16.33
CA GLN A 140 -1.06 -7.68 15.65
C GLN A 140 -0.55 -7.73 14.19
N TRP A 141 0.09 -6.67 13.73
CA TRP A 141 0.78 -6.65 12.46
C TRP A 141 1.93 -7.68 12.46
N PRO A 142 2.13 -8.41 11.35
CA PRO A 142 3.39 -9.10 11.10
C PRO A 142 4.58 -8.13 11.22
N PRO A 143 5.84 -8.64 11.26
CA PRO A 143 7.04 -7.79 11.23
C PRO A 143 6.87 -6.62 10.27
N THR A 144 7.29 -5.44 10.72
CA THR A 144 7.05 -4.15 10.07
C THR A 144 7.56 -4.20 8.62
N TYR A 145 8.68 -4.90 8.35
CA TYR A 145 9.19 -5.09 6.98
C TYR A 145 9.96 -6.42 6.88
N ASP A 146 9.89 -7.08 5.71
CA ASP A 146 10.97 -7.94 5.22
C ASP A 146 12.02 -7.03 4.51
N LEU A 147 13.30 -7.17 4.83
CA LEU A 147 14.39 -6.35 4.27
C LEU A 147 15.45 -7.19 3.58
N THR A 148 15.87 -6.83 2.35
CA THR A 148 17.00 -7.48 1.67
C THR A 148 18.28 -6.65 1.72
N GLY A 149 19.46 -7.26 1.82
CA GLY A 149 20.73 -6.51 1.83
C GLY A 149 20.94 -5.64 3.08
N ASP A 150 21.82 -4.63 2.98
CA ASP A 150 22.31 -3.86 4.13
C ASP A 150 21.48 -2.60 4.42
N PHE A 151 20.27 -2.82 4.93
CA PHE A 151 19.43 -1.75 5.46
C PHE A 151 19.98 -1.21 6.78
N LYS A 152 20.21 0.11 6.85
CA LYS A 152 20.73 0.83 8.03
C LYS A 152 19.75 1.80 8.67
N GLY A 153 18.45 1.74 8.33
CA GLY A 153 17.43 2.64 8.86
C GLY A 153 16.45 1.95 9.79
N GLN A 154 16.37 2.44 11.04
CA GLN A 154 15.17 2.65 11.90
C GLN A 154 15.49 2.50 13.40
N GLY A 155 14.67 3.16 14.23
CA GLY A 155 14.86 3.34 15.67
C GLY A 155 14.79 2.06 16.51
N LYS A 156 15.22 2.18 17.78
CA LYS A 156 15.25 1.10 18.76
C LYS A 156 13.83 0.51 18.97
N GLY A 157 13.66 -0.79 18.75
CA GLY A 157 12.41 -1.52 19.02
C GLY A 157 11.63 -1.99 17.78
N SER A 158 12.09 -1.70 16.56
CA SER A 158 11.42 -2.17 15.35
C SER A 158 11.48 -3.70 15.20
N LYS A 159 10.33 -4.34 14.92
CA LYS A 159 10.22 -5.78 14.64
C LYS A 159 10.48 -6.03 13.15
N ILE A 160 11.74 -5.95 12.74
CA ILE A 160 12.16 -6.10 11.34
C ILE A 160 12.69 -7.50 11.10
N LYS A 161 12.41 -8.07 9.92
CA LYS A 161 13.02 -9.32 9.49
C LYS A 161 13.97 -9.07 8.33
N LYS A 162 15.27 -9.25 8.56
CA LYS A 162 16.26 -9.30 7.47
C LYS A 162 16.13 -10.65 6.77
N ILE A 163 16.00 -10.62 5.45
CA ILE A 163 15.94 -11.79 4.57
C ILE A 163 17.10 -11.72 3.59
N SER A 164 17.73 -12.86 3.30
CA SER A 164 18.76 -12.95 2.26
C SER A 164 18.19 -13.33 0.89
N SER A 165 16.93 -13.79 0.84
CA SER A 165 16.20 -14.09 -0.39
C SER A 165 14.69 -13.96 -0.19
N LEU A 166 13.94 -13.78 -1.29
CA LEU A 166 12.46 -13.70 -1.28
C LEU A 166 11.76 -14.99 -0.80
N ASP A 167 12.47 -16.11 -0.71
CA ASP A 167 11.92 -17.36 -0.17
C ASP A 167 11.84 -17.35 1.35
N GLN A 168 12.61 -16.48 2.00
CA GLN A 168 12.54 -16.31 3.44
C GLN A 168 11.40 -15.38 3.87
N ALA A 169 10.79 -14.62 2.97
CA ALA A 169 9.62 -13.77 3.29
C ALA A 169 8.45 -14.63 3.81
N LYS A 170 7.77 -14.17 4.88
CA LYS A 170 6.72 -14.92 5.60
C LYS A 170 5.32 -14.37 5.36
#